data_AF-A0A9E1BA05-F1
#
_entry.id   AF-A0A9E1BA05-F1
#
_cell.length_a   1.000
_cell.length_b   1.000
_cell.length_c   1.000
_cell.angle_alpha   90.00
_cell.angle_beta   90.00
_cell.angle_gamma   90.00
#
_symmetry.space_group_name_H-M   'P 1'
#
loop_
_entity.id
_entity.type
_entity.pdbx_description
1 polymer ?
#
loop_
_entity_poly.entity_id
_entity_poly.type
_entity_poly.pdbx_seq_one_letter_code
_entity_poly.pdbx_strand_id
1 'polypeptide(L)'
;MRALFALVFAVFMAFASEISIATYNVQNLFDCKDDGSEYPDFKSSTSKWDCEAASSKLKRTRQVIDAIDTDIIALEEVENEQVLKALVDGSEYKFIAFSKAKNSPV
;
A
#
# COMPACT_ATOMS: atom_id res chain seq x y z
N MET A 1 32.70 28.68 -22.05
CA MET A 1 32.19 28.36 -20.70
C MET A 1 30.67 28.25 -20.63
N ARG A 2 29.88 29.26 -21.01
CA ARG A 2 28.40 29.22 -20.93
C ARG A 2 27.76 28.08 -21.74
N ALA A 3 28.19 27.88 -22.99
CA ALA A 3 27.67 26.80 -23.84
C ALA A 3 28.06 25.39 -23.33
N LEU A 4 29.28 25.25 -22.80
CA LEU A 4 29.73 23.98 -22.20
C LEU A 4 28.92 23.64 -20.95
N PHE A 5 28.66 24.63 -20.10
CA PHE A 5 27.81 24.45 -18.93
C PHE A 5 26.38 24.07 -19.30
N ALA A 6 25.79 24.73 -20.30
CA ALA A 6 24.46 24.41 -20.79
C ALA A 6 24.39 22.98 -21.39
N LEU A 7 25.42 22.55 -22.12
CA LEU A 7 25.51 21.20 -22.66
C LEU A 7 25.59 20.15 -21.54
N VAL A 8 26.46 20.35 -20.55
CA VAL A 8 26.58 19.45 -19.39
C VAL A 8 25.25 19.36 -18.65
N PHE A 9 24.59 20.49 -18.39
CA PHE A 9 23.30 20.52 -17.72
C PHE A 9 22.20 19.79 -18.52
N ALA A 10 22.15 19.99 -19.83
CA ALA A 10 21.18 19.31 -20.71
C ALA A 10 21.39 17.79 -20.72
N VAL A 11 22.64 17.33 -20.72
CA VAL A 11 22.97 15.90 -20.61
C VAL A 11 22.51 15.35 -19.26
N PHE A 12 22.79 16.03 -18.14
CA PHE A 12 22.31 15.60 -16.83
C PHE A 12 20.79 15.50 -16.75
N MET A 13 20.07 16.49 -17.28
CA MET A 13 18.60 16.47 -17.30
C MET A 13 18.04 15.37 -18.21
N ALA A 14 18.72 15.03 -19.31
CA ALA A 14 18.30 13.96 -20.21
C ALA A 14 18.41 12.55 -19.60
N PHE A 15 19.21 12.40 -18.54
CA PHE A 15 19.36 11.15 -17.77
C PHE A 15 18.75 11.24 -16.37
N ALA A 16 17.90 12.24 -16.11
CA ALA A 16 17.17 12.30 -14.85
C ALA A 16 16.17 11.12 -14.78
N SER A 17 16.20 10.37 -13.69
CA SER A 17 15.18 9.34 -13.44
C SER A 17 13.88 10.02 -13.05
N GLU A 18 12.77 9.49 -13.55
CA GLU A 18 11.44 9.80 -13.04
C GLU A 18 11.14 8.92 -11.81
N ILE A 19 10.28 9.43 -10.93
CA ILE A 19 9.74 8.69 -9.80
C ILE A 19 8.23 8.90 -9.77
N SER A 20 7.50 7.81 -9.72
CA SER A 20 6.05 7.79 -9.60
C SER A 20 5.65 7.55 -8.15
N ILE A 21 4.66 8.30 -7.67
CA ILE A 21 4.15 8.21 -6.31
C ILE A 21 2.62 8.19 -6.36
N ALA A 22 2.02 7.20 -5.72
CA ALA A 22 0.57 7.06 -5.61
C ALA A 22 0.09 7.03 -4.15
N THR A 23 -1.20 7.31 -3.95
CA THR A 23 -1.89 7.14 -2.68
C THR A 23 -3.16 6.34 -2.93
N TYR A 24 -3.45 5.38 -2.07
CA TYR A 24 -4.59 4.49 -2.23
C TYR A 24 -5.21 4.11 -0.89
N ASN A 25 -6.41 4.63 -0.65
CA ASN A 25 -7.26 4.18 0.45
C ASN A 25 -7.91 2.84 0.06
N VAL A 26 -7.55 1.77 0.77
CA VAL A 26 -7.99 0.39 0.46
C VAL A 26 -9.36 0.05 1.07
N GLN A 27 -10.00 1.04 1.69
CA GLN A 27 -11.35 0.99 2.27
C GLN A 27 -11.52 -0.15 3.28
N ASN A 28 -10.71 -0.17 4.35
CA ASN A 28 -10.64 -1.22 5.37
C ASN A 28 -10.20 -2.59 4.80
N LEU A 29 -8.91 -2.75 4.56
CA LEU A 29 -8.31 -4.05 4.26
C LEU A 29 -7.98 -4.74 5.58
N PHE A 30 -8.93 -5.55 6.05
CA PHE A 30 -8.85 -6.27 7.32
C PHE A 30 -8.54 -7.75 7.09
N ASP A 31 -7.97 -8.41 8.10
CA ASP A 31 -7.86 -9.85 8.17
C ASP A 31 -9.21 -10.48 8.54
N CYS A 32 -9.22 -11.78 8.86
CA CYS A 32 -10.44 -12.51 9.18
C CYS A 32 -10.56 -12.92 10.65
N LYS A 33 -9.73 -12.35 11.51
CA LYS A 33 -9.81 -12.53 12.96
C LYS A 33 -10.67 -11.40 13.52
N ASP A 34 -11.39 -11.72 14.59
CA ASP A 34 -12.04 -10.72 15.43
C ASP A 34 -11.12 -10.50 16.66
N ASP A 35 -10.13 -9.62 16.55
CA ASP A 35 -9.20 -9.24 17.62
C ASP A 35 -9.55 -7.93 18.32
N GLY A 36 -10.66 -7.30 17.91
CA GLY A 36 -11.26 -6.15 18.59
C GLY A 36 -10.82 -4.80 18.05
N SER A 37 -10.06 -4.79 16.96
CA SER A 37 -9.74 -3.59 16.19
C SER A 37 -10.75 -3.30 15.06
N GLU A 38 -11.70 -4.22 14.80
CA GLU A 38 -12.62 -4.13 13.67
C GLU A 38 -13.83 -3.24 13.96
N TYR A 39 -14.33 -2.57 12.91
CA TYR A 39 -15.64 -1.93 12.96
C TYR A 39 -16.75 -2.97 13.16
N PRO A 40 -17.88 -2.62 13.81
CA PRO A 40 -19.00 -3.54 14.04
C PRO A 40 -19.51 -4.27 12.78
N ASP A 41 -19.41 -3.61 11.62
CA ASP A 41 -19.84 -4.15 10.32
C ASP A 41 -18.89 -5.22 9.75
N PHE A 42 -17.73 -5.43 10.36
CA PHE A 42 -16.71 -6.40 9.95
C PHE A 42 -16.56 -7.57 10.94
N LYS A 43 -17.41 -7.62 11.97
CA LYS A 43 -17.40 -8.75 12.91
C LYS A 43 -17.91 -10.02 12.23
N SER A 44 -17.17 -11.11 12.36
CA SER A 44 -17.50 -12.40 11.71
C SER A 44 -18.88 -12.94 12.11
N SER A 45 -19.35 -12.60 13.32
CA SER A 45 -20.63 -13.01 13.87
C SER A 45 -21.85 -12.26 13.31
N THR A 46 -21.66 -11.10 12.66
CA THR A 46 -22.76 -10.24 12.18
C THR A 46 -22.63 -9.81 10.72
N SER A 47 -21.52 -10.14 10.05
CA SER A 47 -21.22 -9.70 8.68
C SER A 47 -20.95 -10.88 7.75
N LYS A 48 -20.94 -10.63 6.44
CA LYS A 48 -20.45 -11.59 5.43
C LYS A 48 -18.90 -11.61 5.34
N TRP A 49 -18.22 -11.05 6.34
CA TRP A 49 -16.77 -10.96 6.38
C TRP A 49 -16.20 -12.23 7.01
N ASP A 50 -15.77 -13.15 6.15
CA ASP A 50 -15.06 -14.37 6.52
C ASP A 50 -13.64 -14.38 5.90
N CYS A 51 -12.88 -15.45 6.16
CA CYS A 51 -11.53 -15.59 5.61
C CYS A 51 -11.48 -15.65 4.07
N GLU A 52 -12.56 -16.09 3.41
CA GLU A 52 -12.64 -16.08 1.94
C GLU A 52 -12.81 -14.65 1.42
N ALA A 53 -13.68 -13.86 2.06
CA ALA A 53 -13.89 -12.45 1.75
C ALA A 53 -12.62 -11.62 1.97
N ALA A 54 -11.96 -11.79 3.11
CA ALA A 54 -10.70 -11.12 3.44
C ALA A 54 -9.60 -11.45 2.43
N SER A 55 -9.40 -12.75 2.12
CA SER A 55 -8.42 -13.21 1.13
C SER A 55 -8.73 -12.68 -0.28
N SER A 56 -10.01 -12.67 -0.65
CA SER A 56 -10.46 -12.14 -1.94
C SER A 56 -10.21 -10.65 -2.06
N LYS A 57 -10.43 -9.87 -0.99
CA LYS A 57 -10.12 -8.43 -0.97
C LYS A 57 -8.62 -8.20 -1.07
N LEU A 58 -7.81 -8.89 -0.26
CA LEU A 58 -6.34 -8.82 -0.33
C LEU A 58 -5.82 -9.07 -1.75
N LYS A 59 -6.33 -10.12 -2.41
CA LYS A 59 -5.95 -10.44 -3.79
C LYS A 59 -6.31 -9.32 -4.78
N ARG A 60 -7.52 -8.76 -4.68
CA ARG A 60 -7.95 -7.65 -5.55
C ARG A 60 -7.14 -6.39 -5.30
N THR A 61 -6.84 -6.08 -4.03
CA THR A 61 -5.98 -4.94 -3.69
C THR A 61 -4.58 -5.10 -4.29
N ARG A 62 -3.97 -6.29 -4.23
CA ARG A 62 -2.69 -6.55 -4.93
C ARG A 62 -2.80 -6.29 -6.43
N GLN A 63 -3.85 -6.81 -7.09
CA GLN A 63 -4.06 -6.59 -8.53
C GLN A 63 -4.19 -5.11 -8.89
N VAL A 64 -4.80 -4.29 -8.03
CA VAL A 64 -4.88 -2.83 -8.22
C VAL A 64 -3.51 -2.18 -8.06
N ILE A 65 -2.74 -2.55 -7.04
CA ILE A 65 -1.39 -2.02 -6.81
C ILE A 65 -0.46 -2.38 -7.99
N ASP A 66 -0.50 -3.63 -8.45
CA ASP A 66 0.27 -4.08 -9.62
C ASP A 66 -0.12 -3.32 -10.90
N ALA A 67 -1.40 -2.95 -11.04
CA ALA A 67 -1.89 -2.19 -12.19
C ALA A 67 -1.58 -0.69 -12.10
N ILE A 68 -1.35 -0.15 -10.89
CA ILE A 68 -0.89 1.23 -10.68
C ILE A 68 0.57 1.36 -11.12
N ASP A 69 1.38 0.30 -10.96
CA ASP A 69 2.78 0.20 -11.42
C ASP A 69 3.61 1.44 -11.03
N THR A 70 3.75 1.67 -9.72
CA THR A 70 4.40 2.87 -9.19
C THR A 70 5.59 2.57 -8.29
N ASP A 71 6.56 3.47 -8.22
CA ASP A 71 7.77 3.27 -7.41
C ASP A 71 7.47 3.34 -5.91
N ILE A 72 6.54 4.22 -5.49
CA ILE A 72 6.15 4.42 -4.09
C ILE A 72 4.63 4.52 -3.99
N ILE A 73 4.04 3.75 -3.08
CA ILE A 73 2.61 3.85 -2.77
C ILE A 73 2.39 4.06 -1.27
N ALA A 74 1.58 5.06 -0.94
CA ALA A 74 1.03 5.26 0.40
C ALA A 74 -0.35 4.60 0.48
N LEU A 75 -0.57 3.75 1.49
CA LEU A 75 -1.84 3.08 1.72
C LEU A 75 -2.50 3.64 2.97
N GLU A 76 -3.83 3.78 2.93
CA GLU A 76 -4.64 4.10 4.10
C GLU A 76 -5.69 3.02 4.37
N GLU A 77 -6.07 2.86 5.64
CA GLU A 77 -7.07 1.88 6.11
C GLU A 77 -6.62 0.42 5.96
N VAL A 78 -5.35 0.14 6.25
CA VAL A 78 -4.85 -1.23 6.43
C VAL A 78 -4.96 -1.58 7.91
N GLU A 79 -5.52 -2.74 8.26
CA GLU A 79 -5.80 -3.05 9.67
C GLU A 79 -4.57 -3.09 10.57
N ASN A 80 -3.50 -3.72 10.10
CA ASN A 80 -2.30 -3.94 10.90
C ASN A 80 -1.11 -4.31 10.01
N GLU A 81 0.06 -4.39 10.63
CA GLU A 81 1.31 -4.73 9.95
C GLU A 81 1.29 -6.14 9.33
N GLN A 82 0.54 -7.08 9.92
CA GLN A 82 0.44 -8.44 9.40
C GLN A 82 -0.32 -8.48 8.07
N VAL A 83 -1.39 -7.70 7.94
CA VAL A 83 -2.11 -7.52 6.67
C VAL A 83 -1.23 -6.85 5.63
N LEU A 84 -0.47 -5.82 6.00
CA LEU A 84 0.48 -5.16 5.10
C LEU A 84 1.59 -6.11 4.64
N LYS A 85 2.14 -6.91 5.56
CA LYS A 85 3.12 -7.95 5.25
C LYS A 85 2.56 -9.00 4.31
N ALA A 86 1.31 -9.42 4.54
CA ALA A 86 0.63 -10.29 3.60
C ALA A 86 0.51 -9.59 2.24
N LEU A 87 0.00 -8.36 2.18
CA LEU A 87 -0.19 -7.61 0.93
C LEU A 87 1.08 -7.54 0.07
N VAL A 88 2.24 -7.25 0.66
CA VAL A 88 3.51 -7.17 -0.09
C VAL A 88 4.21 -8.52 -0.32
N ASP A 89 3.72 -9.62 0.26
CA ASP A 89 4.34 -10.93 0.11
C ASP A 89 4.42 -11.35 -1.36
N GLY A 90 5.62 -11.71 -1.81
CA GLY A 90 5.90 -12.04 -3.22
C GLY A 90 6.08 -10.83 -4.14
N SER A 91 6.01 -9.59 -3.64
CA SER A 91 6.31 -8.37 -4.40
C SER A 91 7.74 -7.86 -4.13
N GLU A 92 8.21 -6.89 -4.92
CA GLU A 92 9.47 -6.19 -4.68
C GLU A 92 9.35 -5.03 -3.69
N TYR A 93 8.13 -4.68 -3.28
CA TYR A 93 7.88 -3.59 -2.35
C TYR A 93 8.43 -3.91 -0.95
N LYS A 94 9.18 -2.94 -0.42
CA LYS A 94 9.47 -2.84 1.01
C LYS A 94 8.47 -1.88 1.63
N PHE A 95 8.11 -2.11 2.88
CA PHE A 95 7.12 -1.26 3.56
C PHE A 95 7.65 -0.74 4.90
N ILE A 96 7.03 0.36 5.34
CA ILE A 96 7.08 0.89 6.69
C ILE A 96 5.63 1.06 7.13
N ALA A 97 5.31 0.63 8.35
CA ALA A 97 4.00 0.83 8.95
C ALA A 97 4.07 1.99 9.95
N PHE A 98 3.06 2.87 9.93
CA PHE A 98 2.90 3.94 10.92
C PHE A 98 1.46 3.90 11.45
N SER A 99 1.30 3.94 12.77
CA SER A 99 0.00 4.08 13.40
C SER A 99 0.07 5.11 14.53
N LYS A 100 -1.04 5.82 14.76
CA LYS A 100 -1.11 6.88 15.79
C LYS A 100 -0.92 6.32 17.21
N ALA A 101 -1.40 5.11 17.46
CA ALA A 101 -1.27 4.43 18.75
C ALA A 101 -0.96 2.94 18.53
N LYS A 102 -0.36 2.31 19.54
CA LYS A 102 -0.06 0.88 19.53
C LYS A 102 -1.36 0.09 19.29
N ASN A 103 -1.35 -0.79 18.28
CA ASN A 103 -2.49 -1.60 17.82
C ASN A 103 -3.65 -0.82 17.14
N SER A 104 -3.41 0.40 16.68
CA SER A 104 -4.36 1.07 15.76
C SER A 104 -4.12 0.64 14.31
N PRO A 105 -5.14 0.75 13.44
CA PRO A 105 -4.97 0.64 12.00
C PRO A 105 -3.81 1.47 11.46
N VAL A 106 -3.14 0.88 10.47
CA VAL A 106 -1.99 1.41 9.73
C VAL A 106 -2.48 2.18 8.52
#